data_AF-A0A5E4GPJ9-F1
#
_entry.id   AF-A0A5E4GPJ9-F1
#
_cell.length_a   1.000
_cell.length_b   1.000
_cell.length_c   1.000
_cell.angle_alpha   90.00
_cell.angle_beta   90.00
_cell.angle_gamma   90.00
#
_symmetry.space_group_name_H-M   'P 1'
#
loop_
_entity.id
_entity.type
_entity.pdbx_description
1 polymer ?
#
loop_
_entity_poly.entity_id
_entity_poly.type
_entity_poly.pdbx_seq_one_letter_code
_entity_poly.pdbx_strand_id
1 'polypeptide(L)' 'VDEIARMGKSTTLEALVRFCQIVETLYTRDYLRRPTPRDLQWLLQKAEARGFPGMIGSID' A
#
# COMPACT_ATOMS: atom_id res chain seq x y z
N VAL A 1 -24.84 28.01 5.43
CA VAL A 1 -24.80 26.67 4.79
C VAL A 1 -23.37 26.27 4.39
N ASP A 2 -22.53 27.21 3.93
CA ASP A 2 -21.17 26.90 3.47
C ASP A 2 -20.19 26.43 4.57
N GLU A 3 -20.29 26.98 5.79
CA GLU A 3 -19.40 26.56 6.89
C GLU A 3 -19.61 25.12 7.35
N ILE A 4 -20.85 24.63 7.36
CA ILE A 4 -21.17 23.24 7.72
C ILE A 4 -20.61 22.27 6.67
N ALA A 5 -20.71 22.63 5.39
CA ALA A 5 -20.12 21.85 4.30
C ALA A 5 -18.58 21.86 4.36
N ARG A 6 -17.96 23.00 4.71
CA ARG A 6 -16.51 23.12 4.91
C ARG A 6 -16.01 22.32 6.10
N MET A 7 -16.72 22.35 7.23
CA MET A 7 -16.42 21.52 8.40
C MET A 7 -16.53 20.02 8.05
N GLY A 8 -17.59 19.60 7.36
CA GLY A 8 -17.74 18.21 6.90
C GLY A 8 -16.59 17.75 6.01
N LYS A 9 -16.10 18.60 5.10
CA LYS A 9 -14.91 18.33 4.29
C LYS A 9 -13.64 18.20 5.15
N SER A 10 -13.45 19.09 6.13
CA SER A 10 -12.31 19.03 7.07
C SER A 10 -12.32 17.78 7.95
N THR A 11 -13.48 17.42 8.51
CA THR A 11 -13.64 16.23 9.34
C THR A 11 -13.47 14.94 8.53
N THR A 12 -13.95 14.91 7.30
CA THR A 12 -13.76 13.76 6.40
C THR A 12 -12.29 13.59 6.03
N LEU A 13 -11.58 14.70 5.75
CA LEU A 13 -10.15 14.66 5.47
C LEU A 13 -9.35 14.17 6.67
N GLU A 14 -9.66 14.66 7.88
CA GLU A 14 -8.99 14.21 9.10
C GLU A 14 -9.23 12.71 9.37
N ALA A 15 -10.47 12.24 9.19
CA ALA A 15 -10.79 10.83 9.32
C ALA A 15 -10.01 9.97 8.30
N LEU A 16 -9.88 10.44 7.06
CA LEU A 16 -9.08 9.76 6.03
C LEU A 16 -7.60 9.69 6.39
N VAL A 17 -7.02 10.80 6.87
CA VAL A 17 -5.61 10.83 7.30
C VAL A 17 -5.37 9.83 8.43
N ARG A 18 -6.22 9.82 9.46
CA ARG A 18 -6.11 8.87 10.58
C ARG A 18 -6.27 7.42 10.12
N PHE A 19 -7.20 7.16 9.19
CA PHE A 19 -7.36 5.84 8.60
C PHE A 19 -6.09 5.37 7.89
N CYS A 20 -5.51 6.22 7.02
CA CYS A 20 -4.27 5.91 6.32
C CYS A 20 -3.10 5.64 7.30
N GLN A 21 -2.97 6.44 8.36
CA GLN A 21 -1.93 6.23 9.39
C GLN A 21 -2.09 4.88 10.11
N ILE A 22 -3.32 4.46 10.40
CA ILE A 22 -3.59 3.16 11.01
C ILE A 22 -3.23 2.03 10.04
N VAL A 23 -3.65 2.13 8.77
CA VAL A 23 -3.31 1.15 7.73
C VAL A 23 -1.79 1.04 7.58
N GLU A 24 -1.10 2.17 7.48
CA GLU A 24 0.35 2.19 7.39
C GLU A 24 0.98 1.52 8.62
N THR A 25 0.55 1.87 9.83
CA THR A 25 1.07 1.28 11.08
C THR A 25 0.87 -0.24 11.13
N LEU A 26 -0.30 -0.73 10.72
CA LEU A 26 -0.63 -2.16 10.75
C LEU A 26 0.15 -2.97 9.71
N TYR A 27 0.35 -2.42 8.52
CA TYR A 27 0.88 -3.18 7.39
C TYR A 27 2.33 -2.85 7.02
N THR A 28 2.94 -1.82 7.63
CA THR A 28 4.32 -1.42 7.32
C THR A 28 5.31 -2.54 7.51
N ARG A 29 5.20 -3.27 8.62
CA ARG A 29 6.18 -4.30 8.98
C ARG A 29 6.16 -5.49 8.03
N ASP A 30 4.99 -5.86 7.50
CA ASP A 30 4.84 -7.09 6.74
C ASP A 30 4.78 -6.84 5.23
N TYR A 31 4.15 -5.73 4.79
CA TYR A 31 3.81 -5.48 3.39
C TYR A 31 4.47 -4.24 2.80
N LEU A 32 4.66 -3.17 3.59
CA LEU A 32 5.30 -1.94 3.09
C LEU A 32 6.81 -1.88 3.39
N ARG A 33 7.36 -2.90 4.06
CA ARG A 33 8.80 -3.01 4.26
C ARG A 33 9.50 -3.34 2.94
N ARG A 34 10.81 -3.08 2.90
CA ARG A 34 11.64 -3.53 1.78
C ARG A 34 11.56 -5.07 1.65
N PRO A 35 11.31 -5.61 0.44
CA PRO A 35 11.30 -7.05 0.21
C PRO A 35 12.65 -7.66 0.60
N THR A 36 12.60 -8.83 1.23
CA THR A 36 13.78 -9.66 1.44
C THR A 36 14.05 -10.52 0.20
N PRO A 37 15.25 -11.10 0.05
CA PRO A 37 15.51 -12.05 -1.04
C PRO A 37 14.50 -13.19 -1.12
N ARG A 38 13.96 -13.64 0.02
CA ARG A 38 12.93 -14.68 0.08
C ARG A 38 11.59 -14.21 -0.50
N ASP A 39 11.18 -12.98 -0.20
CA ASP A 39 9.94 -12.41 -0.74
C ASP A 39 10.05 -12.26 -2.26
N LEU A 40 11.22 -11.81 -2.74
CA LEU A 40 11.50 -11.69 -4.17
C LEU A 40 11.44 -13.06 -4.86
N GLN A 41 12.06 -14.09 -4.28
CA GLN A 41 12.00 -15.45 -4.83
C GLN A 41 10.57 -16.00 -4.90
N TRP A 42 9.78 -15.79 -3.84
CA TRP A 42 8.37 -16.19 -3.82
C TRP A 42 7.53 -15.45 -4.86
N LEU A 43 7.76 -14.14 -5.03
CA LEU A 43 7.09 -13.34 -6.06
C LEU A 43 7.44 -13.82 -7.47
N LEU A 44 8.71 -14.14 -7.73
CA LEU A 44 9.17 -14.68 -9.02
C LEU A 44 8.52 -16.02 -9.34
N GLN A 45 8.46 -16.95 -8.38
CA GLN A 45 7.77 -18.24 -8.58
C GLN A 45 6.28 -18.05 -8.90
N LYS A 46 5.61 -17.12 -8.20
CA LYS A 46 4.21 -16.77 -8.50
C LYS A 46 4.05 -16.14 -9.89
N ALA A 47 4.99 -15.30 -10.30
CA ALA A 47 4.99 -14.66 -11.61
C ALA A 47 5.14 -15.69 -12.73
N GLU A 48 6.10 -16.60 -12.59
CA GLU A 48 6.37 -17.69 -13.51
C GLU A 48 5.16 -18.63 -13.65
N ALA A 49 4.55 -19.03 -12.53
CA ALA A 49 3.32 -19.84 -12.52
C ALA A 49 2.13 -19.14 -13.24
N ARG A 50 2.16 -17.81 -13.35
CA ARG A 50 1.16 -17.01 -14.07
C ARG A 50 1.56 -16.68 -15.51
N GLY A 51 2.73 -17.13 -15.98
CA GLY A 51 3.23 -16.87 -17.32
C GLY A 51 3.93 -15.51 -17.48
N PHE A 52 4.37 -14.88 -16.39
CA PHE A 52 5.11 -13.61 -16.39
C PHE A 52 6.56 -13.78 -15.91
N PRO A 53 7.42 -14.48 -16.66
CA PRO A 53 8.84 -14.58 -16.31
C PRO A 53 9.51 -13.19 -16.42
N GLY A 54 10.03 -12.67 -15.30
CA GLY A 54 10.84 -11.43 -15.29
C GLY A 54 10.21 -10.17 -14.68
N MET A 55 9.04 -10.23 -14.04
CA MET A 55 8.32 -9.04 -13.54
C MET A 55 9.14 -8.11 -12.63
N ILE A 56 10.05 -8.63 -11.79
CA ILE A 56 10.74 -7.83 -10.77
C ILE A 56 11.87 -6.96 -11.35
N GLY A 57 12.50 -7.35 -12.46
CA GLY A 57 13.60 -6.60 -13.06
C GLY A 57 13.16 -5.45 -13.98
N SER A 58 11.85 -5.20 -14.12
CA SER A 58 11.31 -4.13 -14.97
C SER A 58 10.97 -2.84 -14.21
N ILE A 59 11.14 -2.84 -12.88
CA ILE A 59 10.74 -1.76 -11.97
C ILE A 59 11.97 -1.08 -11.31
N ASP A 60 13.18 -1.62 -11.50
CA ASP A 60 14.44 -0.97 -11.11
C ASP A 60 14.85 0.13 -12.10
#